data_AF-A0A7W1LCW6-F1
#
_entry.id   AF-A0A7W1LCW6-F1
#
_cell.length_a   1.000
_cell.length_b   1.000
_cell.length_c   1.000
_cell.angle_alpha   90.00
_cell.angle_beta   90.00
_cell.angle_gamma   90.00
#
_symmetry.space_group_name_H-M   'P 1'
#
loop_
_entity.id
_entity.type
_entity.pdbx_description
1 polymer ?
#
loop_
_entity_poly.entity_id
_entity_poly.type
_entity_poly.pdbx_seq_one_letter_code
_entity_poly.pdbx_strand_id
1 'polypeptide(L)'
;NLHTLDQRWEDFVDLLDIYRRRKQHLKSINRQAVHNQLSQAFRAAEGSEDEKTKRIQQTNVEILKRRLTSFDELERSVKLVEGQLQSIENFFGYLNDEIVTMSTPEKFSLLDFEQLSDSISMTKQMLDATSDSVGALDAYNREMGNYELLPHSNS
;
A
#
# COMPACT_ATOMS: atom_id res chain seq x y z
N ASN A 1 28.79 5.92 -11.54
CA ASN A 1 28.38 7.29 -11.90
C ASN A 1 27.80 7.92 -10.62
N LEU A 2 28.29 9.05 -10.13
CA LEU A 2 27.96 9.53 -8.77
C LEU A 2 26.48 9.99 -8.66
N HIS A 3 25.98 10.61 -9.74
CA HIS A 3 24.59 11.10 -9.83
C HIS A 3 23.54 9.97 -9.78
N THR A 4 23.87 8.77 -10.27
CA THR A 4 22.97 7.62 -10.15
C THR A 4 22.92 7.10 -8.72
N LEU A 5 23.98 7.26 -7.93
CA LEU A 5 23.98 6.86 -6.52
C LEU A 5 23.11 7.81 -5.67
N ASP A 6 23.22 9.13 -5.89
CA ASP A 6 22.41 10.14 -5.19
C ASP A 6 20.91 9.94 -5.45
N GLN A 7 20.49 9.74 -6.71
CA GLN A 7 19.09 9.49 -7.03
C GLN A 7 18.55 8.21 -6.38
N ARG A 8 19.39 7.19 -6.22
CA ARG A 8 19.01 5.90 -5.61
C ARG A 8 18.95 5.98 -4.09
N TRP A 9 19.78 6.83 -3.49
CA TRP A 9 19.65 7.18 -2.08
C TRP A 9 18.31 7.88 -1.81
N GLU A 10 17.93 8.84 -2.64
CA GLU A 10 16.61 9.51 -2.53
C GLU A 10 15.46 8.51 -2.66
N ASP A 11 15.50 7.60 -3.66
CA ASP A 11 14.48 6.57 -3.82
C ASP A 11 14.41 5.61 -2.61
N PHE A 12 15.55 5.31 -1.98
CA PHE A 12 15.60 4.50 -0.75
C PHE A 12 15.00 5.23 0.45
N VAL A 13 15.29 6.53 0.61
CA VAL A 13 14.71 7.36 1.67
C VAL A 13 13.19 7.47 1.48
N ASP A 14 12.72 7.62 0.24
CA ASP A 14 11.29 7.57 -0.08
C ASP A 14 10.65 6.25 0.36
N LEU A 15 11.30 5.10 0.08
CA LEU A 15 10.83 3.78 0.51
C LEU A 15 10.72 3.68 2.04
N LEU A 16 11.70 4.20 2.78
CA LEU A 16 11.69 4.22 4.25
C LEU A 16 10.53 5.06 4.81
N ASP A 17 10.27 6.23 4.22
CA ASP A 17 9.17 7.08 4.68
C ASP A 17 7.80 6.49 4.32
N ILE A 18 7.65 5.92 3.11
CA ILE A 18 6.45 5.17 2.73
C ILE A 18 6.22 3.99 3.66
N TYR A 19 7.26 3.19 3.93
CA TYR A 19 7.20 2.07 4.86
C TYR A 19 6.71 2.52 6.24
N ARG A 20 7.31 3.58 6.79
CA ARG A 20 6.95 4.11 8.11
C ARG A 20 5.48 4.54 8.16
N ARG A 21 5.02 5.32 7.16
CA ARG A 21 3.62 5.77 7.08
C ARG A 21 2.65 4.60 6.96
N ARG A 22 2.90 3.66 6.04
CA ARG A 22 2.01 2.51 5.80
C ARG A 22 1.97 1.57 7.03
N LYS A 23 3.10 1.33 7.68
CA LYS A 23 3.19 0.54 8.93
C LYS A 23 2.49 1.21 10.10
N GLN A 24 2.63 2.53 10.26
CA GLN A 24 1.90 3.29 11.27
C GLN A 24 0.39 3.23 11.02
N HIS A 25 -0.04 3.35 9.77
CA HIS A 25 -1.45 3.25 9.43
C HIS A 25 -2.01 1.86 9.74
N LEU A 26 -1.32 0.77 9.35
CA LEU A 26 -1.73 -0.61 9.71
C LEU A 26 -1.92 -0.80 11.21
N LYS A 27 -1.01 -0.25 12.04
CA LYS A 27 -1.11 -0.33 13.51
C LYS A 27 -2.33 0.41 14.08
N SER A 28 -2.78 1.47 13.41
CA SER A 28 -3.93 2.27 13.84
C SER A 28 -5.29 1.60 13.55
N ILE A 29 -5.30 0.58 12.69
CA ILE A 29 -6.52 -0.07 12.21
C ILE A 29 -6.83 -1.31 13.05
N ASN A 30 -8.06 -1.40 13.56
CA ASN A 30 -8.58 -2.63 14.14
C ASN A 30 -9.37 -3.42 13.08
N ARG A 31 -8.69 -4.32 12.36
CA ARG A 31 -9.31 -5.16 11.30
C ARG A 31 -10.50 -5.97 11.82
N GLN A 32 -10.41 -6.50 13.04
CA GLN A 32 -11.49 -7.27 13.65
C GLN A 32 -12.73 -6.39 13.87
N ALA A 33 -12.57 -5.15 14.30
CA ALA A 33 -13.68 -4.22 14.44
C ALA A 33 -14.40 -3.97 13.11
N VAL A 34 -13.66 -3.86 12.00
CA VAL A 34 -14.25 -3.69 10.66
C VAL A 34 -15.01 -4.94 10.20
N HIS A 35 -14.48 -6.13 10.46
CA HIS A 35 -15.21 -7.38 10.21
C HIS A 35 -16.50 -7.50 11.04
N ASN A 36 -16.46 -7.06 12.30
CA ASN A 36 -17.63 -7.05 13.16
C ASN A 36 -18.69 -6.06 12.65
N GLN A 37 -18.27 -4.86 12.24
CA GLN A 37 -19.14 -3.86 11.60
C GLN A 37 -19.77 -4.40 10.32
N LEU A 38 -18.97 -5.07 9.46
CA LEU A 38 -19.46 -5.67 8.22
C LEU A 38 -20.53 -6.73 8.51
N SER A 39 -20.28 -7.59 9.50
CA SER A 39 -21.21 -8.64 9.91
C SER A 39 -22.53 -8.05 10.45
N GLN A 40 -22.46 -6.94 11.20
CA GLN A 40 -23.64 -6.24 11.70
C GLN A 40 -24.43 -5.57 10.57
N ALA A 41 -23.76 -4.89 9.65
CA ALA A 41 -24.39 -4.25 8.49
C ALA A 41 -25.09 -5.28 7.59
N PHE A 42 -24.49 -6.45 7.38
CA PHE A 42 -25.13 -7.56 6.66
C PHE A 42 -26.41 -8.02 7.33
N ARG A 43 -26.38 -8.29 8.64
CA ARG A 43 -27.57 -8.71 9.38
C ARG A 43 -28.67 -7.64 9.37
N ALA A 44 -28.28 -6.37 9.46
CA ALA A 44 -29.21 -5.25 9.41
C ALA A 44 -29.87 -5.09 8.03
N ALA A 45 -29.13 -5.37 6.94
CA ALA A 45 -29.69 -5.38 5.59
C ALA A 45 -30.69 -6.54 5.37
N GLU A 46 -30.33 -7.75 5.82
CA GLU A 46 -31.18 -8.95 5.68
C GLU A 46 -32.44 -8.89 6.55
N GLY A 47 -32.33 -8.31 7.75
CA GLY A 47 -33.45 -8.21 8.70
C GLY A 47 -34.35 -6.99 8.53
N SER A 48 -34.09 -6.11 7.55
CA SER A 48 -34.87 -4.89 7.34
C SER A 48 -36.03 -5.14 6.38
N GLU A 49 -37.26 -4.87 6.84
CA GLU A 49 -38.47 -4.86 6.02
C GLU A 49 -38.64 -3.53 5.26
N ASP A 50 -38.01 -2.45 5.74
CA ASP A 50 -37.96 -1.17 5.04
C ASP A 50 -36.88 -1.18 3.95
N GLU A 51 -37.31 -0.96 2.71
CA GLU A 51 -36.47 -0.96 1.51
C GLU A 51 -35.42 0.16 1.54
N LYS A 52 -35.75 1.32 2.13
CA LYS A 52 -34.80 2.43 2.25
C LYS A 52 -33.67 2.09 3.22
N THR A 53 -34.01 1.58 4.40
CA THR A 53 -33.05 1.12 5.40
C THR A 53 -32.19 -0.02 4.88
N LYS A 54 -32.80 -0.98 4.15
CA LYS A 54 -32.10 -2.08 3.51
C LYS A 54 -31.00 -1.60 2.55
N ARG A 55 -31.32 -0.62 1.69
CA ARG A 55 -30.34 -0.04 0.75
C ARG A 55 -29.19 0.66 1.45
N ILE A 56 -29.47 1.45 2.49
CA ILE A 56 -28.42 2.12 3.28
C ILE A 56 -27.46 1.09 3.88
N GLN A 57 -27.99 0.00 4.44
CA GLN A 57 -27.15 -1.04 5.02
C GLN A 57 -26.36 -1.83 3.97
N GLN A 58 -26.92 -2.05 2.78
CA GLN A 58 -26.19 -2.64 1.65
C GLN A 58 -25.02 -1.74 1.19
N THR A 59 -25.21 -0.42 1.10
CA THR A 59 -24.11 0.50 0.82
C THR A 59 -23.03 0.44 1.89
N ASN A 60 -23.42 0.40 3.17
CA ASN A 60 -22.47 0.24 4.28
C ASN A 60 -21.67 -1.07 4.18
N VAL A 61 -22.32 -2.18 3.81
CA VAL A 61 -21.66 -3.46 3.56
C VAL A 61 -20.57 -3.31 2.49
N GLU A 62 -20.86 -2.65 1.38
CA GLU A 62 -19.88 -2.47 0.30
C GLU A 62 -18.72 -1.56 0.69
N ILE A 63 -19.00 -0.46 1.39
CA ILE A 63 -17.96 0.41 1.96
C ILE A 63 -17.01 -0.41 2.86
N LEU A 64 -17.58 -1.23 3.74
CA LEU A 64 -16.80 -2.03 4.67
C LEU A 64 -16.00 -3.15 3.98
N LYS A 65 -16.55 -3.78 2.93
CA LYS A 65 -15.82 -4.73 2.08
C LYS A 65 -14.62 -4.07 1.40
N ARG A 66 -14.82 -2.91 0.77
CA ARG A 66 -13.74 -2.15 0.12
C ARG A 66 -12.66 -1.75 1.11
N ARG A 67 -13.07 -1.29 2.29
CA ARG A 67 -12.14 -0.94 3.36
C ARG A 67 -11.27 -2.14 3.77
N LEU A 68 -11.84 -3.34 3.84
CA LEU A 68 -11.08 -4.57 4.09
C LEU A 68 -10.14 -4.90 2.92
N THR A 69 -10.59 -4.77 1.67
CA THR A 69 -9.73 -4.97 0.49
C THR A 69 -8.54 -4.01 0.49
N SER A 70 -8.77 -2.72 0.76
CA SER A 70 -7.70 -1.72 0.87
C SER A 70 -6.72 -2.04 2.00
N PHE A 71 -7.19 -2.65 3.11
CA PHE A 71 -6.28 -3.12 4.16
C PHE A 71 -5.43 -4.30 3.70
N ASP A 72 -6.00 -5.26 2.97
CA ASP A 72 -5.25 -6.39 2.43
C ASP A 72 -4.18 -5.93 1.43
N GLU A 73 -4.52 -4.95 0.58
CA GLU A 73 -3.58 -4.31 -0.34
C GLU A 73 -2.46 -3.56 0.39
N LEU A 74 -2.82 -2.80 1.43
CA LEU A 74 -1.86 -2.11 2.29
C LEU A 74 -0.91 -3.09 3.00
N GLU A 75 -1.43 -4.21 3.52
CA GLU A 75 -0.63 -5.25 4.17
C GLU A 75 0.35 -5.89 3.18
N ARG A 76 -0.11 -6.24 1.97
CA ARG A 76 0.76 -6.76 0.90
C ARG A 76 1.86 -5.76 0.54
N SER A 77 1.48 -4.49 0.39
CA SER A 77 2.44 -3.43 0.09
C SER A 77 3.50 -3.30 1.17
N VAL A 78 3.13 -3.31 2.46
CA VAL A 78 4.10 -3.22 3.55
C VAL A 78 5.08 -4.38 3.51
N LYS A 79 4.60 -5.61 3.29
CA LYS A 79 5.47 -6.79 3.16
C LYS A 79 6.46 -6.68 1.98
N LEU A 80 6.01 -6.15 0.85
CA LEU A 80 6.88 -5.93 -0.32
C LEU A 80 8.00 -4.94 0.02
N VAL A 81 7.67 -3.81 0.65
CA VAL A 81 8.68 -2.82 1.05
C VAL A 81 9.62 -3.39 2.09
N GLU A 82 9.15 -4.19 3.05
CA GLU A 82 10.01 -4.88 4.02
C GLU A 82 11.04 -5.81 3.35
N GLY A 83 10.61 -6.61 2.37
CA GLY A 83 11.53 -7.46 1.62
C GLY A 83 12.58 -6.67 0.84
N GLN A 84 12.22 -5.49 0.36
CA GLN A 84 13.14 -4.61 -0.37
C GLN A 84 14.16 -3.95 0.54
N LEU A 85 13.72 -3.46 1.71
CA LEU A 85 14.63 -2.95 2.73
C LEU A 85 15.63 -4.03 3.15
N GLN A 86 15.17 -5.28 3.31
CA GLN A 86 16.05 -6.42 3.62
C GLN A 86 17.06 -6.71 2.49
N SER A 87 16.63 -6.69 1.22
CA SER A 87 17.55 -6.85 0.09
C SER A 87 18.62 -5.76 0.05
N ILE A 88 18.25 -4.52 0.36
CA ILE A 88 19.17 -3.38 0.42
C ILE A 88 20.15 -3.55 1.59
N GLU A 89 19.67 -3.94 2.78
CA GLU A 89 20.51 -4.26 3.94
C GLU A 89 21.51 -5.38 3.63
N ASN A 90 21.06 -6.46 3.00
CA ASN A 90 21.92 -7.57 2.59
C ASN A 90 22.99 -7.13 1.58
N PHE A 91 22.64 -6.28 0.63
CA PHE A 91 23.59 -5.73 -0.34
C PHE A 91 24.67 -4.91 0.37
N PHE A 92 24.32 -4.02 1.30
CA PHE A 92 25.31 -3.26 2.06
C PHE A 92 26.17 -4.14 2.98
N GLY A 93 25.59 -5.19 3.58
CA GLY A 93 26.36 -6.19 4.32
C GLY A 93 27.40 -6.88 3.44
N TYR A 94 26.98 -7.33 2.25
CA TYR A 94 27.87 -7.91 1.24
C TYR A 94 28.97 -6.93 0.81
N LEU A 95 28.62 -5.67 0.51
CA LEU A 95 29.61 -4.65 0.17
C LEU A 95 30.64 -4.46 1.28
N ASN A 96 30.19 -4.38 2.53
CA ASN A 96 31.08 -4.22 3.68
C ASN A 96 32.04 -5.39 3.81
N ASP A 97 31.56 -6.63 3.62
CA ASP A 97 32.40 -7.83 3.66
C ASP A 97 33.42 -7.86 2.52
N GLU A 98 33.02 -7.50 1.29
CA GLU A 98 33.93 -7.37 0.15
C GLU A 98 35.00 -6.29 0.38
N ILE A 99 34.64 -5.13 0.95
CA ILE A 99 35.59 -4.04 1.24
C ILE A 99 36.61 -4.46 2.30
N VAL A 100 36.17 -5.16 3.35
CA VAL A 100 37.06 -5.65 4.42
C VAL A 100 38.01 -6.74 3.89
N THR A 101 37.57 -7.52 2.90
CA THR A 101 38.36 -8.63 2.34
C THR A 101 39.17 -8.26 1.09
N MET A 102 38.86 -7.15 0.41
CA MET A 102 39.56 -6.70 -0.81
C MET A 102 40.68 -5.69 -0.52
N SER A 103 41.89 -6.00 -1.01
CA SER A 103 43.08 -5.16 -0.84
C SER A 103 43.20 -4.01 -1.86
N THR A 104 42.30 -3.89 -2.84
CA THR A 104 42.42 -2.91 -3.95
C THR A 104 41.08 -2.26 -4.34
N PRO A 105 41.01 -0.91 -4.41
CA PRO A 105 39.80 -0.14 -4.74
C PRO A 105 39.23 -0.35 -6.16
N GLU A 106 39.97 -0.94 -7.08
CA GLU A 106 39.64 -1.02 -8.51
C GLU A 106 38.46 -1.95 -8.82
N LYS A 107 38.06 -2.82 -7.88
CA LYS A 107 36.90 -3.71 -8.02
C LYS A 107 35.58 -3.11 -7.53
N PHE A 108 35.60 -1.92 -6.93
CA PHE A 108 34.39 -1.19 -6.51
C PHE A 108 33.47 -0.87 -7.70
N SER A 109 34.03 -0.79 -8.93
CA SER A 109 33.27 -0.61 -10.16
C SER A 109 32.57 -1.87 -10.67
N LEU A 110 32.81 -3.04 -10.06
CA LEU A 110 32.15 -4.33 -10.38
C LEU A 110 30.94 -4.62 -9.48
N LEU A 111 30.71 -3.78 -8.46
CA LEU A 111 29.55 -3.89 -7.60
C LEU A 111 28.30 -3.62 -8.45
N ASP A 112 27.42 -4.61 -8.53
CA ASP A 112 26.21 -4.57 -9.35
C ASP A 112 25.13 -3.69 -8.69
N PHE A 113 25.39 -2.38 -8.70
CA PHE A 113 24.44 -1.36 -8.25
C PHE A 113 23.19 -1.29 -9.14
N GLU A 114 23.25 -1.86 -10.35
CA GLU A 114 22.10 -1.93 -11.27
C GLU A 114 21.03 -2.88 -10.71
N GLN A 115 21.42 -4.04 -10.17
CA GLN A 115 20.47 -4.97 -9.55
C GLN A 115 19.71 -4.36 -8.35
N LEU A 116 20.41 -3.58 -7.51
CA LEU A 116 19.80 -2.82 -6.41
C LEU A 116 18.84 -1.75 -6.94
N SER A 117 19.28 -1.04 -7.98
CA SER A 117 18.56 0.05 -8.64
C SER A 117 17.24 -0.40 -9.27
N ASP A 118 17.22 -1.57 -9.93
CA ASP A 118 16.01 -2.14 -10.52
C ASP A 118 15.00 -2.56 -9.46
N SER A 119 15.47 -3.14 -8.35
CA SER A 119 14.64 -3.58 -7.24
C SER A 119 13.91 -2.41 -6.58
N ILE A 120 14.61 -1.29 -6.37
CA ILE A 120 14.04 -0.03 -5.84
C ILE A 120 13.01 0.56 -6.80
N SER A 121 13.37 0.67 -8.09
CA SER A 121 12.51 1.27 -9.13
C SER A 121 11.20 0.49 -9.31
N MET A 122 11.29 -0.85 -9.36
CA MET A 122 10.13 -1.73 -9.49
C MET A 122 9.18 -1.60 -8.30
N THR A 123 9.73 -1.43 -7.10
CA THR A 123 8.93 -1.26 -5.88
C THR A 123 8.17 0.06 -5.88
N LYS A 124 8.82 1.16 -6.32
CA LYS A 124 8.17 2.48 -6.43
C LYS A 124 6.97 2.42 -7.39
N GLN A 125 7.13 1.80 -8.55
CA GLN A 125 6.02 1.60 -9.52
C GLN A 125 4.86 0.78 -8.93
N MET A 126 5.15 -0.29 -8.19
CA MET A 126 4.10 -1.09 -7.53
C MET A 126 3.34 -0.29 -6.45
N LEU A 127 4.05 0.57 -5.72
CA LEU A 127 3.47 1.38 -4.66
C LEU A 127 2.52 2.46 -5.19
N ASP A 128 2.81 3.03 -6.35
CA ASP A 128 1.99 4.02 -7.03
C ASP A 128 0.69 3.40 -7.57
N ALA A 129 0.75 2.15 -8.05
CA ALA A 129 -0.43 1.43 -8.56
C ALA A 129 -1.50 1.11 -7.50
N THR A 130 -1.18 1.20 -6.20
CA THR A 130 -2.12 0.85 -5.11
C THR A 130 -3.01 2.03 -4.64
N SER A 131 -2.95 3.19 -5.31
CA SER A 131 -3.51 4.45 -4.77
C SER A 131 -5.01 4.72 -5.05
N ASP A 132 -5.73 3.87 -5.79
CA ASP A 132 -7.02 4.25 -6.40
C ASP A 132 -8.26 3.50 -5.86
N SER A 133 -8.58 3.68 -4.57
CA SER A 133 -9.75 3.04 -3.94
C SER A 133 -11.02 3.91 -3.93
N VAL A 134 -10.89 5.23 -4.09
CA VAL A 134 -11.97 6.21 -3.87
C VAL A 134 -12.89 6.33 -5.10
N GLY A 135 -12.33 6.40 -6.30
CA GLY A 135 -13.11 6.52 -7.55
C GLY A 135 -14.05 5.34 -7.80
N ALA A 136 -13.68 4.16 -7.30
CA ALA A 136 -14.49 2.95 -7.46
C ALA A 136 -15.81 3.01 -6.65
N LEU A 137 -15.88 3.77 -5.55
CA LEU A 137 -17.06 3.80 -4.66
C LEU A 137 -18.15 4.67 -5.26
N ASP A 138 -17.76 5.80 -5.84
CA ASP A 138 -18.65 6.68 -6.57
C ASP A 138 -19.20 6.02 -7.84
N ALA A 139 -18.40 5.18 -8.50
CA ALA A 139 -18.86 4.39 -9.65
C ALA A 139 -19.97 3.40 -9.24
N TYR A 140 -19.76 2.67 -8.14
CA TYR A 140 -20.75 1.72 -7.63
C TYR A 140 -22.05 2.37 -7.15
N ASN A 141 -21.94 3.51 -6.45
CA ASN A 141 -23.13 4.25 -6.03
C ASN A 141 -23.96 4.74 -7.23
N ARG A 142 -23.31 5.11 -8.35
CA ARG A 142 -24.00 5.42 -9.61
C ARG A 142 -24.67 4.19 -10.22
N GLU A 143 -23.97 3.06 -10.30
CA GLU A 143 -24.51 1.80 -10.86
C GLU A 143 -25.73 1.28 -10.09
N MET A 144 -25.74 1.42 -8.78
CA MET A 144 -26.86 1.00 -7.93
C MET A 144 -28.01 2.03 -7.88
N GLY A 145 -27.91 3.14 -8.61
CA GLY A 145 -28.91 4.22 -8.59
C GLY A 145 -28.94 5.00 -7.28
N ASN A 146 -27.92 4.88 -6.44
CA ASN A 146 -27.79 5.52 -5.14
C ASN A 146 -27.23 6.94 -5.26
N TYR A 147 -27.83 7.77 -6.13
CA TYR A 147 -27.34 9.13 -6.41
C TYR A 147 -27.38 10.04 -5.17
N GLU A 148 -28.30 9.78 -4.24
CA GLU A 148 -28.40 10.48 -2.95
C GLU A 148 -27.18 10.26 -2.04
N LEU A 149 -26.39 9.21 -2.28
CA LEU A 149 -25.23 8.84 -1.48
C LEU A 149 -23.91 9.32 -2.10
N LEU A 150 -23.96 9.98 -3.26
CA LEU A 150 -22.78 10.58 -3.88
C LEU A 150 -22.40 11.86 -3.14
N PRO A 151 -21.09 12.17 -3.00
CA PRO A 151 -20.67 13.43 -2.41
C PRO A 151 -21.26 14.59 -3.21
N HIS A 152 -22.02 15.47 -2.55
CA HIS A 152 -22.52 16.68 -3.18
C HIS A 152 -21.33 17.53 -3.63
N SER A 153 -21.21 17.75 -4.93
CA SER A 153 -20.27 18.71 -5.49
C SER A 153 -20.73 20.09 -5.02
N ASN A 154 -20.23 20.55 -3.87
CA ASN A 154 -20.38 21.95 -3.50
C ASN A 154 -19.68 22.75 -4.59
N SER A 155 -20.50 23.43 -5.38
CA SER A 155 -20.09 24.36 -6.44
C SER A 155 -19.47 25.60 -5.82
#